data_AF-A0A2E7SLG5-F1
#
_entry.id   AF-A0A2E7SLG5-F1
#
_cell.length_a   1.000
_cell.length_b   1.000
_cell.length_c   1.000
_cell.angle_alpha   90.00
_cell.angle_beta   90.00
_cell.angle_gamma   90.00
#
_symmetry.space_group_name_H-M   'P 1'
#
loop_
_entity.id
_entity.type
_entity.pdbx_description
1 polymer ?
#
loop_
_entity_poly.entity_id
_entity_poly.type
_entity_poly.pdbx_seq_one_letter_code
_entity_poly.pdbx_strand_id
1 'polypeptide(L)'
;LAGSMTGLTRLSDVVERSGPNKDFIYNESKYYFGEGGYPSGHIVYAVMIFGMLAYLSRDHASPRISRVVKSFMVFLILLNIWTRISGLHHWPADVAGGILMSLPALMVVIWIYHRVPSMLQKTPRLHALVFKN
;
A
#
# COMPACT_ATOMS: atom_id res chain seq x y z
N LEU A 1 12.61 -9.07 -2.04
CA LEU A 1 11.57 -9.59 -1.11
C LEU A 1 10.29 -8.75 -1.13
N ALA A 2 10.32 -7.42 -1.01
CA ALA A 2 9.10 -6.59 -1.14
C ALA A 2 8.41 -6.69 -2.52
N GLY A 3 9.17 -6.99 -3.59
CA GLY A 3 8.65 -7.10 -4.96
C GLY A 3 7.75 -8.31 -5.27
N SER A 4 7.68 -9.33 -4.40
CA SER A 4 6.79 -10.49 -4.61
C SER A 4 5.39 -10.24 -4.05
N MET A 5 5.25 -9.51 -2.94
CA MET A 5 3.94 -9.12 -2.38
C MET A 5 3.23 -8.05 -3.23
N THR A 6 3.97 -7.31 -4.05
CA THR A 6 3.43 -6.41 -5.10
C THR A 6 3.32 -7.10 -6.46
N GLY A 7 3.50 -8.42 -6.55
CA GLY A 7 3.40 -9.17 -7.81
C GLY A 7 2.06 -8.98 -8.54
N LEU A 8 0.96 -8.80 -7.79
CA LEU A 8 -0.36 -8.48 -8.36
C LEU A 8 -0.43 -7.06 -8.96
N THR A 9 0.30 -6.09 -8.42
CA THR A 9 0.39 -4.75 -9.03
C THR A 9 1.41 -4.68 -10.17
N ARG A 10 2.27 -5.69 -10.32
CA ARG A 10 3.13 -5.87 -11.50
C ARG A 10 2.41 -6.49 -12.69
N LEU A 11 1.38 -7.30 -12.43
CA LEU A 11 0.41 -7.75 -13.43
C LEU A 11 -0.54 -6.62 -13.86
N SER A 12 -0.73 -5.62 -13.00
CA SER A 12 -1.60 -4.47 -13.28
C SER A 12 -0.89 -3.35 -14.02
N ASP A 13 0.13 -3.62 -14.84
CA ASP A 13 0.59 -2.60 -15.77
C ASP A 13 -0.47 -2.42 -16.87
N VAL A 14 -1.57 -1.76 -16.49
CA VAL A 14 -2.79 -1.68 -17.28
C VAL A 14 -2.56 -0.85 -18.54
N VAL A 15 -1.52 -0.03 -18.56
CA VAL A 15 -1.33 1.04 -19.56
C VAL A 15 0.04 0.99 -20.26
N GLU A 16 0.92 0.04 -19.94
CA GLU A 16 2.28 -0.06 -20.53
C GLU A 16 2.98 1.32 -20.62
N ARG A 17 2.90 2.11 -19.54
CA ARG A 17 3.25 3.53 -19.59
C ARG A 17 4.74 3.76 -19.30
N SER A 18 5.42 4.50 -20.18
CA SER A 18 6.80 4.94 -19.97
C SER A 18 6.91 5.91 -18.77
N GLY A 19 7.93 5.71 -17.92
CA GLY A 19 8.29 6.63 -16.85
C GLY A 19 8.76 8.01 -17.38
N PRO A 20 8.79 9.05 -16.53
CA PRO A 20 9.23 10.38 -16.93
C PRO A 20 10.74 10.44 -17.27
N ASN A 21 11.09 11.14 -18.35
CA ASN A 21 12.48 11.50 -18.69
C ASN A 21 12.80 12.93 -18.19
N LYS A 22 14.09 13.30 -18.15
CA LYS A 22 14.60 14.64 -17.77
C LYS A 22 13.96 15.79 -18.55
N ASP A 23 13.47 15.52 -19.75
CA ASP A 23 12.81 16.50 -20.62
C ASP A 23 11.29 16.56 -20.41
N PHE A 24 10.72 15.75 -19.49
CA PHE A 24 9.28 15.58 -19.26
C PHE A 24 8.48 15.22 -20.53
N ILE A 25 9.14 14.69 -21.55
CA ILE A 25 8.53 14.19 -22.77
C ILE A 25 8.22 12.70 -22.58
N TYR A 26 7.04 12.27 -23.01
CA TYR A 26 6.72 10.85 -23.15
C TYR A 26 7.59 10.28 -24.28
N ASN A 27 8.70 9.64 -23.93
CA ASN A 27 9.48 8.89 -24.91
C ASN A 27 8.77 7.57 -25.23
N GLU A 28 8.85 7.14 -26.49
CA GLU A 28 8.70 5.73 -26.92
C GLU A 28 9.85 4.84 -26.38
N SER A 29 10.41 5.18 -25.21
CA SER A 29 11.56 4.49 -24.64
C SER A 29 11.13 3.14 -24.10
N LYS A 30 11.81 2.10 -24.60
CA LYS A 30 11.75 0.70 -24.20
C LYS A 30 11.17 0.48 -22.80
N TYR A 31 10.01 -0.14 -22.81
CA TYR A 31 9.40 -0.79 -21.67
C TYR A 31 10.41 -1.69 -20.95
N TYR A 32 10.80 -1.31 -19.73
CA TYR A 32 11.50 -2.20 -18.83
C TYR A 32 10.44 -2.81 -17.90
N PHE A 33 10.08 -4.08 -18.15
CA PHE A 33 9.12 -4.83 -17.35
C PHE A 33 9.42 -4.65 -15.85
N GLY A 34 8.57 -3.91 -15.13
CA GLY A 34 8.74 -3.62 -13.70
C GLY A 34 9.29 -2.24 -13.33
N GLU A 35 9.59 -1.35 -14.28
CA GLU A 35 9.92 0.06 -14.05
C GLU A 35 8.96 0.97 -14.85
N GLY A 36 8.24 1.87 -14.15
CA GLY A 36 7.40 2.91 -14.78
C GLY A 36 5.90 2.63 -14.90
N GLY A 37 5.42 1.43 -14.56
CA GLY A 37 4.00 1.06 -14.71
C GLY A 37 3.01 1.83 -13.83
N TYR A 38 1.77 1.98 -14.33
CA TYR A 38 0.61 2.50 -13.60
C TYR A 38 -0.23 1.34 -13.04
N PRO A 39 -0.63 1.35 -11.76
CA PRO A 39 -0.29 2.30 -10.70
C PRO A 39 1.04 1.98 -9.99
N SER A 40 1.61 2.94 -9.26
CA SER A 40 2.88 2.73 -8.55
C SER A 40 2.74 1.71 -7.41
N GLY A 41 3.31 0.51 -7.60
CA GLY A 41 3.29 -0.55 -6.59
C GLY A 41 3.96 -0.18 -5.27
N HIS A 42 4.96 0.71 -5.29
CA HIS A 42 5.60 1.23 -4.07
C HIS A 42 4.63 2.04 -3.22
N ILE A 43 3.76 2.82 -3.86
CA ILE A 43 2.76 3.64 -3.18
C ILE A 43 1.64 2.76 -2.64
N VAL A 44 1.20 1.76 -3.41
CA VAL A 44 0.23 0.77 -2.94
C VAL A 44 0.74 0.06 -1.69
N TYR A 45 1.98 -0.41 -1.70
CA TYR A 45 2.60 -1.07 -0.55
C TYR A 45 2.72 -0.13 0.66
N ALA A 46 3.23 1.08 0.45
CA ALA A 46 3.41 2.06 1.53
C ALA A 46 2.09 2.39 2.22
N VAL A 47 1.02 2.65 1.45
CA VAL A 47 -0.31 2.96 2.00
C VAL A 47 -0.88 1.75 2.74
N MET A 48 -0.81 0.54 2.18
CA MET A 48 -1.36 -0.66 2.82
C MET A 48 -0.65 -0.99 4.14
N ILE A 49 0.68 -1.02 4.14
CA ILE A 49 1.45 -1.44 5.32
C ILE A 49 1.48 -0.34 6.38
N PHE A 50 1.92 0.87 6.02
CA PHE A 50 2.05 1.94 7.00
C PHE A 50 0.66 2.44 7.45
N GLY A 51 -0.34 2.41 6.58
CA GLY A 51 -1.73 2.70 6.92
C GLY A 51 -2.29 1.70 7.93
N MET A 52 -2.04 0.40 7.74
CA MET A 52 -2.48 -0.63 8.70
C MET A 52 -1.75 -0.53 10.05
N LEU A 53 -0.46 -0.24 10.06
CA LEU A 53 0.29 0.00 11.31
C LEU A 53 -0.23 1.24 12.06
N ALA A 54 -0.48 2.32 11.32
CA ALA A 54 -1.10 3.53 11.88
C ALA A 54 -2.50 3.23 12.46
N TYR A 55 -3.26 2.37 11.79
CA TYR A 55 -4.57 1.90 12.25
C TYR A 55 -4.46 1.11 13.56
N LEU A 56 -3.68 0.01 13.57
CA LEU A 56 -3.52 -0.88 14.73
C LEU A 56 -2.94 -0.20 15.96
N SER A 57 -2.11 0.84 15.76
CA SER A 57 -1.56 1.63 16.87
C SER A 57 -2.62 2.31 17.75
N ARG A 58 -3.85 2.47 17.24
CA ARG A 58 -4.96 3.06 18.01
C ARG A 58 -5.44 2.13 19.13
N ASP A 59 -5.40 0.82 18.88
CA ASP A 59 -5.98 -0.17 19.79
C ASP A 59 -4.93 -0.81 20.71
N HIS A 60 -3.64 -0.76 20.32
CA HIS A 60 -2.55 -1.48 21.01
C HIS A 60 -1.54 -0.55 21.72
N ALA A 61 -1.72 0.77 21.68
CA ALA A 61 -0.79 1.71 22.30
C ALA A 61 -1.51 2.84 23.05
N SER A 62 -0.80 3.48 23.98
CA SER A 62 -1.33 4.66 24.67
C SER A 62 -1.63 5.79 23.68
N PRO A 63 -2.59 6.70 23.98
CA PRO A 63 -2.97 7.77 23.04
C PRO A 63 -1.80 8.63 22.55
N ARG A 64 -0.80 8.86 23.42
CA ARG A 64 0.41 9.61 23.09
C ARG A 64 1.30 8.84 22.12
N ILE A 65 1.56 7.56 22.39
CA ILE A 65 2.38 6.70 21.52
C ILE A 65 1.67 6.49 20.18
N SER A 66 0.36 6.20 20.19
CA SER A 66 -0.46 6.07 18.99
C SER A 66 -0.34 7.31 18.10
N ARG A 67 -0.37 8.52 18.67
CA ARG A 67 -0.21 9.76 17.90
C ARG A 67 1.15 9.85 17.23
N VAL A 68 2.23 9.53 17.96
CA VAL A 68 3.59 9.52 17.41
C VAL A 68 3.72 8.50 16.29
N VAL A 69 3.24 7.27 16.50
CA VAL A 69 3.27 6.21 15.49
C VAL A 69 2.50 6.62 14.24
N LYS A 70 1.28 7.13 14.38
CA LYS A 70 0.48 7.63 13.24
C LYS A 70 1.21 8.72 12.46
N SER A 71 1.75 9.73 13.15
CA SER A 71 2.50 10.80 12.48
C SER A 71 3.73 10.26 11.75
N PHE A 72 4.46 9.32 12.36
CA PHE A 72 5.64 8.71 11.75
C PHE A 72 5.27 7.85 10.53
N MET A 73 4.21 7.05 10.60
CA MET A 73 3.72 6.24 9.47
C MET A 73 3.26 7.12 8.30
N VAL A 74 2.52 8.21 8.58
CA VAL A 74 2.12 9.17 7.55
C VAL A 74 3.33 9.84 6.92
N PHE A 75 4.33 10.22 7.72
CA PHE A 75 5.58 10.77 7.22
C PHE A 75 6.30 9.79 6.27
N LEU A 76 6.36 8.50 6.60
CA LEU A 76 6.97 7.48 5.72
C LEU A 76 6.22 7.31 4.39
N ILE A 77 4.89 7.43 4.39
CA ILE A 77 4.07 7.44 3.16
C ILE A 77 4.43 8.65 2.30
N LEU A 78 4.48 9.85 2.90
CA LEU A 78 4.83 11.09 2.19
C LEU A 78 6.25 11.04 1.64
N LEU A 79 7.20 10.48 2.39
CA LEU A 79 8.57 10.30 1.93
C LEU A 79 8.65 9.32 0.75
N ASN A 80 7.83 8.26 0.74
CA ASN A 80 7.71 7.37 -0.40
C ASN A 80 7.13 8.10 -1.62
N ILE A 81 6.08 8.91 -1.45
CA ILE A 81 5.53 9.74 -2.54
C ILE A 81 6.61 10.67 -3.10
N TRP A 82 7.32 11.38 -2.23
CA TRP A 82 8.37 12.32 -2.62
C TRP A 82 9.49 11.64 -3.40
N THR A 83 10.02 10.52 -2.93
CA THR A 83 11.14 9.81 -3.59
C THR A 83 10.76 9.28 -4.97
N ARG A 84 9.48 8.94 -5.20
CA ARG A 84 9.00 8.45 -6.51
C ARG A 84 8.84 9.57 -7.53
N ILE A 85 8.39 10.74 -7.10
CA ILE A 85 8.19 11.91 -7.97
C ILE A 85 9.54 12.62 -8.23
N SER A 86 10.32 12.90 -7.18
CA SER A 86 11.58 13.64 -7.30
C SER A 86 12.68 12.85 -8.01
N GLY A 87 12.66 11.52 -7.90
CA GLY A 87 13.54 10.64 -8.66
C GLY A 87 13.15 10.47 -10.13
N LEU A 88 12.05 11.10 -10.59
CA LEU A 88 11.47 10.90 -11.93
C LEU A 88 11.19 9.42 -12.24
N HIS A 89 10.95 8.59 -11.22
CA HIS A 89 10.65 7.18 -11.41
C HIS A 89 9.18 6.93 -11.79
N HIS A 90 8.29 7.84 -11.39
CA HIS A 90 6.85 7.77 -11.68
C HIS A 90 6.27 9.14 -11.96
N TRP A 91 5.27 9.19 -12.82
CA TRP A 91 4.46 10.38 -12.98
C TRP A 91 3.60 10.60 -11.73
N PRO A 92 3.27 11.86 -11.38
CA PRO A 92 2.33 12.14 -10.29
C PRO A 92 0.99 11.40 -10.42
N ALA A 93 0.55 11.15 -11.66
CA ALA A 93 -0.64 10.35 -11.95
C ALA A 93 -0.52 8.89 -11.48
N ASP A 94 0.66 8.28 -11.59
CA ASP A 94 0.89 6.88 -11.19
C ASP A 94 0.89 6.73 -9.67
N VAL A 95 1.32 7.78 -8.96
CA VAL A 95 1.19 7.92 -7.51
C VAL A 95 -0.29 8.09 -7.12
N ALA A 96 -1.03 8.96 -7.81
CA ALA A 96 -2.45 9.17 -7.55
C ALA A 96 -3.26 7.88 -7.77
N GLY A 97 -2.98 7.14 -8.84
CA GLY A 97 -3.57 5.81 -9.08
C GLY A 97 -3.24 4.81 -7.97
N GLY A 98 -2.00 4.80 -7.48
CA GLY A 98 -1.59 3.97 -6.36
C GLY A 98 -2.37 4.29 -5.08
N ILE A 99 -2.58 5.56 -4.78
CA ILE A 99 -3.38 6.01 -3.62
C ILE A 99 -4.85 5.61 -3.80
N LEU A 100 -5.43 5.88 -4.97
CA LEU A 100 -6.84 5.58 -5.28
C LEU A 100 -7.14 4.07 -5.23
N MET A 101 -6.17 3.23 -5.58
CA MET A 101 -6.33 1.77 -5.50
C MET A 101 -6.13 1.26 -4.07
N SER A 102 -5.14 1.78 -3.35
CA SER A 102 -4.73 1.25 -2.05
C SER A 102 -5.60 1.72 -0.88
N LEU A 103 -6.15 2.95 -0.91
CA LEU A 103 -7.01 3.44 0.16
C LEU A 103 -8.30 2.61 0.30
N PRO A 104 -9.08 2.34 -0.78
CA PRO A 104 -10.25 1.46 -0.69
C PRO A 104 -9.87 0.04 -0.27
N ALA A 105 -8.77 -0.50 -0.80
CA ALA A 105 -8.28 -1.82 -0.42
C ALA A 105 -7.95 -1.89 1.09
N LEU A 106 -7.31 -0.85 1.64
CA LEU A 106 -7.05 -0.75 3.08
C LEU A 106 -8.35 -0.69 3.88
N MET A 107 -9.36 0.07 3.43
CA MET A 107 -10.67 0.12 4.09
C MET A 107 -11.36 -1.25 4.10
N VAL A 108 -11.28 -2.01 3.00
CA VAL A 108 -11.79 -3.39 2.92
C VAL A 108 -11.05 -4.28 3.91
N VAL A 109 -9.71 -4.20 3.99
CA VAL A 109 -8.92 -4.97 4.94
C VAL A 109 -9.30 -4.66 6.39
N ILE A 110 -9.45 -3.37 6.74
CA ILE A 110 -9.90 -2.95 8.09
C ILE A 110 -11.31 -3.47 8.39
N TRP A 111 -12.21 -3.45 7.40
CA TRP A 111 -13.56 -3.98 7.54
C TRP A 111 -13.57 -5.49 7.77
N ILE A 112 -12.74 -6.24 7.04
CA ILE A 112 -12.55 -7.68 7.26
C ILE A 112 -11.98 -7.92 8.66
N TYR A 113 -10.95 -7.16 9.05
CA TYR A 113 -10.28 -7.29 10.35
C TYR A 113 -11.26 -7.22 11.52
N HIS A 114 -12.23 -6.30 11.51
CA HIS A 114 -13.25 -6.23 12.57
C HIS A 114 -14.28 -7.35 12.52
N ARG A 115 -14.55 -7.91 11.34
CA ARG A 115 -15.56 -8.98 11.18
C ARG A 115 -15.01 -10.35 11.49
N VAL A 116 -13.73 -10.60 11.23
CA VAL A 116 -13.08 -11.90 11.46
C VAL A 116 -13.31 -12.43 12.88
N PRO A 117 -13.10 -11.66 13.97
CA PRO A 117 -13.37 -12.14 15.33
C PRO A 117 -14.82 -12.62 15.53
N SER A 118 -15.80 -11.87 15.03
CA SER A 118 -17.21 -12.22 15.14
C SER A 118 -17.59 -13.47 14.32
N MET A 119 -16.92 -13.68 13.18
CA MET A 119 -17.13 -14.88 12.35
C MET A 119 -16.47 -16.11 12.98
N LEU A 120 -15.28 -15.93 13.54
CA LEU A 120 -14.50 -16.98 14.19
C LEU A 120 -15.19 -17.50 15.45
N GLN A 121 -15.79 -16.61 16.26
CA GLN A 121 -16.59 -16.98 17.43
C GLN A 121 -17.85 -17.78 17.06
N LYS A 122 -18.45 -17.51 15.89
CA LYS A 122 -19.63 -18.24 15.40
C LYS A 122 -19.31 -19.62 14.84
N THR A 123 -18.03 -19.95 14.61
CA THR A 123 -17.61 -21.25 14.06
C THR A 123 -16.82 -22.06 15.09
N PRO A 124 -17.44 -23.02 15.80
CA PRO A 124 -16.78 -23.75 16.88
C PRO A 124 -15.50 -24.49 16.46
N ARG A 125 -15.44 -24.98 15.20
CA ARG A 125 -14.24 -25.64 14.65
C ARG A 125 -13.05 -24.68 14.45
N LEU A 126 -13.30 -23.45 14.02
CA LEU A 126 -12.25 -22.45 13.80
C LEU A 126 -11.79 -21.82 15.10
N HIS A 127 -12.72 -21.55 16.02
CA HIS A 127 -12.39 -21.07 17.36
C HIS A 127 -11.47 -22.06 18.11
N ALA A 128 -11.78 -23.35 18.05
CA ALA A 128 -10.97 -24.40 18.65
C ALA A 128 -9.61 -24.63 17.97
N LEU A 129 -9.38 -24.09 16.77
CA LEU A 129 -8.09 -24.18 16.07
C LEU A 129 -7.20 -22.96 16.32
N VAL A 130 -7.81 -21.78 16.52
CA VAL A 130 -7.09 -20.50 16.73
C VAL A 130 -6.83 -20.20 18.20
N PHE A 131 -7.76 -20.55 19.11
CA PHE A 131 -7.67 -20.22 20.53
C PHE A 131 -7.33 -21.41 21.43
N LYS A 132 -7.11 -22.60 20.87
CA LYS A 132 -6.64 -23.75 21.63
C LYS A 132 -5.12 -23.70 21.73
N ASN A 133 -4.63 -23.00 22.75
CA ASN A 133 -3.32 -23.16 23.37
C ASN A 133 -3.51 -23.10 24.88
#